data_AF-A0A9I9DX17-F1
#
_entry.id   AF-A0A9I9DX17-F1
#
_cell.length_a   1.000
_cell.length_b   1.000
_cell.length_c   1.000
_cell.angle_alpha   90.00
_cell.angle_beta   90.00
_cell.angle_gamma   90.00
#
_symmetry.space_group_name_H-M   'P 1'
#
loop_
_entity.id
_entity.type
_entity.pdbx_description
1 polymer ?
#
loop_
_entity_poly.entity_id
_entity_poly.type
_entity_poly.pdbx_seq_one_letter_code
_entity_poly.pdbx_strand_id
1 'polypeptide(L)' 'MGMLSTKASHDSRGQNPSYFFGWQEYEKNPYHPTQNPTGIIQMALAENK' A
#
# COMPACT_ATOMS: atom_id res chain seq x y z
N MET A 1 0.72 -29.23 -15.02
CA MET A 1 1.06 -27.84 -14.62
C MET A 1 0.70 -26.93 -15.77
N GLY A 2 -0.32 -26.08 -15.61
CA GLY A 2 -0.73 -25.14 -16.66
C GLY A 2 0.21 -23.94 -16.71
N MET A 3 0.66 -23.57 -17.91
CA MET A 3 1.51 -22.39 -18.11
C MET A 3 0.67 -21.13 -17.87
N LEU A 4 1.15 -20.23 -17.00
CA LEU A 4 0.49 -18.96 -16.72
C LEU A 4 0.63 -18.02 -17.92
N SER A 5 -0.42 -17.24 -18.21
CA SER A 5 -0.38 -16.22 -19.26
C SER A 5 0.71 -15.19 -18.99
N THR A 6 1.28 -14.56 -20.02
CA THR A 6 2.31 -13.52 -19.86
C THR A 6 1.89 -12.41 -18.89
N LYS A 7 0.62 -12.01 -18.87
CA LYS A 7 0.11 -11.00 -17.91
C LYS A 7 0.14 -11.46 -16.45
N ALA A 8 -0.05 -12.77 -16.21
CA ALA A 8 0.01 -13.36 -14.88
C ALA A 8 1.45 -13.72 -14.47
N SER A 9 2.33 -13.98 -15.44
CA SER A 9 3.74 -14.36 -15.25
C SER A 9 4.70 -13.18 -15.16
N HIS A 10 4.32 -12.01 -15.71
CA HIS A 10 5.11 -10.78 -15.56
C HIS A 10 4.73 -10.05 -14.28
N ASP A 11 5.71 -9.37 -13.70
CA ASP A 11 5.50 -8.51 -12.54
C ASP A 11 4.53 -7.38 -12.90
N SER A 12 3.26 -7.59 -12.61
CA SER A 12 2.16 -6.64 -12.86
C SER A 12 2.29 -5.35 -12.04
N ARG A 13 3.26 -5.29 -11.13
CA ARG A 13 3.69 -4.08 -10.43
C ARG A 13 4.43 -3.16 -11.41
N GLY A 14 3.72 -2.62 -12.40
CA GLY A 14 4.20 -1.58 -13.32
C GLY A 14 4.43 -0.23 -12.62
N GLN A 15 5.03 -0.24 -11.43
CA GLN A 15 5.07 0.90 -10.54
C GLN A 15 6.42 0.94 -9.84
N ASN A 16 7.10 2.07 -9.98
CA ASN A 16 8.32 2.35 -9.21
C ASN A 16 7.99 2.16 -7.72
N PRO A 17 8.72 1.29 -7.00
CA PRO A 17 8.42 0.96 -5.60
C PRO A 17 8.38 2.19 -4.69
N SER A 18 9.05 3.28 -5.09
CA SER A 18 9.07 4.57 -4.41
C SER A 18 7.69 5.18 -4.18
N TYR A 19 6.72 5.01 -5.10
CA TYR A 19 5.37 5.59 -4.93
C TYR A 19 4.55 4.88 -3.86
N PHE A 20 4.89 3.64 -3.51
CA PHE A 20 4.20 2.85 -2.50
C PHE A 20 4.83 2.92 -1.12
N PHE A 21 6.02 3.51 -1.00
CA PHE A 21 6.74 3.52 0.26
C PHE A 21 5.92 4.16 1.38
N GLY A 22 5.24 5.27 1.09
CA GLY A 22 4.35 5.92 2.06
C GLY A 22 3.18 5.03 2.51
N TRP A 23 2.63 4.23 1.61
CA TRP A 23 1.56 3.27 1.93
C TRP A 23 2.07 2.09 2.77
N GLN A 24 3.25 1.54 2.44
CA GLN A 24 3.86 0.46 3.22
C GLN A 24 4.21 0.90 4.64
N GLU A 25 4.71 2.12 4.81
CA GLU A 25 5.01 2.65 6.15
C GLU A 25 3.74 2.96 6.94
N TYR A 26 2.68 3.44 6.27
CA TYR A 26 1.37 3.60 6.90
C TYR A 26 0.80 2.27 7.41
N GLU A 27 0.88 1.18 6.63
CA GLU A 27 0.39 -0.14 7.04
C GLU A 27 1.12 -0.68 8.29
N LYS A 28 2.41 -0.37 8.45
CA LYS A 28 3.20 -0.78 9.61
C LYS A 28 2.93 0.06 10.85
N ASN A 29 2.56 1.33 10.68
CA ASN A 29 2.41 2.29 11.78
C ASN A 29 1.20 3.21 11.59
N PRO A 30 -0.03 2.69 11.58
CA PRO A 30 -1.22 3.52 11.39
C PRO A 30 -1.51 4.35 12.64
N TYR A 31 -1.93 5.60 12.44
CA TYR A 31 -2.41 6.45 13.51
C TYR A 31 -3.67 5.86 14.19
N HIS A 32 -3.69 5.88 15.52
CA HIS A 32 -4.88 5.60 16.33
C HIS A 32 -4.95 6.59 17.49
N PRO A 33 -6.07 7.30 17.71
CA PRO A 33 -6.14 8.43 18.65
C PRO A 33 -5.76 8.08 20.10
N THR A 34 -6.02 6.85 20.54
CA THR A 34 -5.72 6.39 21.91
C THR A 34 -4.61 5.35 22.01
N GLN A 35 -4.35 4.59 20.95
CA GLN A 35 -3.45 3.42 20.98
C GLN A 35 -2.12 3.72 20.28
N ASN A 36 -2.12 4.64 19.32
CA ASN A 36 -0.94 5.04 18.57
C ASN A 36 -1.07 6.47 18.04
N PRO A 37 -1.12 7.49 18.93
CA PRO A 37 -1.34 8.87 18.53
C PRO A 37 -0.16 9.47 17.74
N THR A 38 0.97 8.77 17.69
CA THR A 38 2.17 9.14 16.91
C THR A 38 2.29 8.36 15.60
N GLY A 39 1.30 7.55 15.25
CA GLY A 39 1.27 6.81 13.98
C GLY A 39 1.07 7.73 12.77
N ILE A 40 1.26 7.17 11.58
CA ILE A 40 1.10 7.84 10.29
C ILE A 40 -0.39 8.01 10.00
N ILE A 41 -0.78 9.25 9.67
CA ILE A 41 -2.16 9.60 9.32
C ILE A 41 -2.35 9.40 7.82
N GLN A 42 -3.41 8.66 7.44
CA GLN A 42 -3.76 8.47 6.04
C GLN A 42 -4.45 9.72 5.48
N MET A 43 -3.80 10.40 4.54
CA MET A 43 -4.35 11.56 3.82
C MET A 43 -4.44 11.35 2.31
N ALA A 44 -3.94 10.21 1.80
CA ALA A 44 -3.83 9.95 0.37
C ALA A 44 -5.04 9.21 -0.22
N LEU A 45 -5.93 8.69 0.62
CA LEU A 45 -7.13 7.97 0.16
C LEU A 45 -8.29 8.95 -0.02
N ALA A 46 -8.75 9.13 -1.26
CA ALA A 46 -9.92 9.94 -1.58
C ALA A 46 -11.22 9.17 -1.27
N GLU A 47 -11.44 8.88 0.01
CA GLU A 47 -12.67 8.27 0.52
C GLU A 47 -13.56 9.34 1.14
N ASN A 48 -14.86 9.32 0.81
CA ASN A 48 -15.86 10.13 1.50
C ASN A 48 -16.51 9.27 2.58
N LYS A 49 -16.38 9.70 3.84
CA LYS A 49 -16.89 8.99 5.01
C LYS A 49 -18.37 9.29 5.26
#